data_AF-A0A6G2JCD9-F1
#
_entry.id   AF-A0A6G2JCD9-F1
#
_cell.length_a   1.000
_cell.length_b   1.000
_cell.length_c   1.000
_cell.angle_alpha   90.00
_cell.angle_beta   90.00
_cell.angle_gamma   90.00
#
_symmetry.space_group_name_H-M   'P 1'
#
loop_
_entity.id
_entity.type
_entity.pdbx_description
1 polymer ?
#
loop_
_entity_poly.entity_id
_entity_poly.type
_entity_poly.pdbx_seq_one_letter_code
_entity_poly.pdbx_strand_id
1 'polypeptide(L)'
;MIDWYQSSVSVPGWLVMRQTASTAAARSGPSASTRPSMLLGCTHGGSVPPSSVRWSRAARTCRTISARCSPVHHVPGRDQRAAISPWAALRSSRIGSSVSYVRCGAVMLMAGSPLVGAGSIATCWHTSNSHTAAMRNGGNRRCARRSGWPTISPAISPCRRSSCPAGCFRLHYRTPQGAQMPTPQKAIFNEMGANQWYVHLSRVEGADLGAITSVLADLRAACDAEGINLTLGFGPGLLPELTDDVPDDFQAYVTVQSEDGSGREAKGTQEELLLWLNHDDKDKVWKAQYDARTALAGHMAVARETPTFIYGDSLDMTGFKDGTGNPADEDQPAVAIVPDGDAGAGGSHIIAQRWVHDLDGWNALSDEQQEKNFGRKKFPETDKTDSQEPYSHLSHVELRADGNHGNEGSDKINEIARRSTPYAFHDGTVGLYFMAFCKDQAPLRRRLRRMYGLDDANGVRDAITDFSNPASGSFYFAPSTETLDAITG
;
A
#
# COMPACT_ATOMS: atom_id res chain seq x y z
N MET A 1 -9.99 42.78 34.76
CA MET A 1 -11.15 41.89 34.55
C MET A 1 -10.99 41.29 33.16
N ILE A 2 -10.45 40.09 32.99
CA ILE A 2 -9.71 39.26 33.97
C ILE A 2 -8.20 39.52 33.81
N ASP A 3 -7.40 39.17 34.81
CA ASP A 3 -5.99 39.58 35.00
C ASP A 3 -5.27 38.50 35.85
N TRP A 4 -3.94 38.60 36.01
CA TRP A 4 -3.06 37.76 36.83
C TRP A 4 -2.77 36.32 36.30
N TYR A 5 -1.72 35.59 36.74
CA TYR A 5 -0.64 35.90 37.71
C TYR A 5 0.67 35.18 37.29
N GLN A 6 1.85 35.81 37.45
CA GLN A 6 3.12 35.08 37.56
C GLN A 6 3.41 34.77 39.04
N SER A 7 3.47 33.50 39.44
CA SER A 7 3.92 33.12 40.79
C SER A 7 4.94 31.98 40.76
N SER A 8 6.00 32.13 41.55
CA SER A 8 7.12 31.20 41.64
C SER A 8 7.36 30.81 43.10
N VAL A 9 7.06 29.56 43.46
CA VAL A 9 7.23 29.02 44.81
C VAL A 9 7.71 27.56 44.72
N SER A 10 8.83 27.24 45.37
CA SER A 10 9.31 25.88 45.63
C SER A 10 8.54 25.26 46.82
N VAL A 11 8.54 23.98 47.18
CA VAL A 11 9.54 22.90 47.36
C VAL A 11 8.72 21.60 47.61
N PRO A 12 9.27 20.42 48.02
CA PRO A 12 10.61 19.84 47.85
C PRO A 12 10.58 18.47 47.14
N GLY A 13 11.75 17.95 46.76
CA GLY A 13 11.89 16.55 46.33
C GLY A 13 12.01 15.56 47.50
N TRP A 14 11.47 14.35 47.34
CA TRP A 14 11.74 13.21 48.22
C TRP A 14 12.46 12.10 47.45
N LEU A 15 13.75 11.91 47.77
CA LEU A 15 14.60 10.88 47.16
C LEU A 15 14.53 9.59 47.99
N VAL A 16 13.80 8.59 47.51
CA VAL A 16 13.81 7.25 48.11
C VAL A 16 14.95 6.44 47.51
N MET A 17 16.06 6.32 48.24
CA MET A 17 17.10 5.33 47.92
C MET A 17 16.55 3.91 48.08
N ARG A 18 16.80 3.04 47.10
CA ARG A 18 16.94 1.60 47.33
C ARG A 18 18.26 1.12 46.74
N GLN A 19 19.16 0.70 47.63
CA GLN A 19 20.29 -0.14 47.29
C GLN A 19 19.82 -1.59 47.19
N THR A 20 20.29 -2.32 46.19
CA THR A 20 20.48 -3.78 46.28
C THR A 20 21.87 -4.10 45.73
N ALA A 21 22.68 -4.79 46.53
CA ALA A 21 24.06 -5.10 46.19
C ALA A 21 24.18 -6.47 45.51
N SER A 22 25.24 -6.63 44.70
CA SER A 22 25.61 -7.93 44.14
C SER A 22 26.20 -8.85 45.22
N THR A 23 25.84 -10.14 45.18
CA THR A 23 26.52 -11.20 45.91
C THR A 23 26.80 -12.37 44.96
N ALA A 24 28.06 -12.60 44.64
CA ALA A 24 28.51 -13.79 43.93
C ALA A 24 28.87 -14.91 44.93
N ALA A 25 28.61 -16.17 44.56
CA ALA A 25 29.10 -17.35 45.26
C ALA A 25 29.60 -18.37 44.21
N ALA A 26 30.75 -19.00 44.46
CA ALA A 26 31.43 -19.86 43.49
C ALA A 26 31.76 -21.23 44.08
N ARG A 27 31.84 -22.27 43.22
CA ARG A 27 32.60 -23.51 43.46
C ARG A 27 32.85 -24.30 42.16
N SER A 28 34.02 -24.96 42.13
CA SER A 28 34.52 -26.05 41.26
C SER A 28 33.47 -26.91 40.52
N GLY A 29 33.68 -27.44 39.30
CA GLY A 29 34.94 -27.87 38.63
C GLY A 29 35.24 -29.37 38.89
N PRO A 30 36.03 -30.13 38.08
CA PRO A 30 36.96 -29.70 36.99
C PRO A 30 37.00 -30.62 35.72
N SER A 31 38.03 -30.43 34.87
CA SER A 31 38.64 -31.39 33.89
C SER A 31 37.97 -31.63 32.51
N ALA A 32 38.70 -31.85 31.40
CA ALA A 32 40.11 -31.53 31.09
C ALA A 32 40.45 -31.66 29.57
N SER A 33 41.45 -30.88 29.11
CA SER A 33 42.35 -31.13 27.96
C SER A 33 41.73 -31.14 26.52
N THR A 34 42.45 -30.83 25.42
CA THR A 34 43.92 -30.78 25.21
C THR A 34 44.35 -29.65 24.23
N ARG A 35 45.57 -29.12 24.40
CA ARG A 35 46.33 -28.31 23.42
C ARG A 35 47.76 -28.89 23.27
N PRO A 36 48.38 -28.79 22.09
CA PRO A 36 49.69 -28.10 21.96
C PRO A 36 49.55 -26.76 21.16
N SER A 37 50.37 -25.70 21.25
CA SER A 37 51.82 -25.52 21.51
C SER A 37 52.69 -25.82 20.27
N MET A 38 53.82 -25.15 19.93
CA MET A 38 54.65 -24.05 20.50
C MET A 38 55.74 -23.68 19.43
N LEU A 39 56.40 -22.52 19.25
CA LEU A 39 56.46 -21.12 19.78
C LEU A 39 56.48 -20.16 18.52
N LEU A 40 57.01 -18.93 18.39
CA LEU A 40 57.77 -17.87 19.14
C LEU A 40 57.34 -16.50 18.48
N GLY A 41 57.78 -15.26 18.76
CA GLY A 41 58.90 -14.68 19.52
C GLY A 41 58.83 -13.13 19.62
N CYS A 42 59.98 -12.44 19.75
CA CYS A 42 60.13 -10.98 19.95
C CYS A 42 61.37 -10.44 19.16
N THR A 43 61.78 -9.16 19.11
CA THR A 43 61.80 -7.95 20.01
C THR A 43 61.93 -6.65 19.14
N HIS A 44 61.92 -5.36 19.57
CA HIS A 44 61.44 -4.55 20.72
C HIS A 44 61.52 -3.03 20.37
N GLY A 45 60.92 -2.14 21.18
CA GLY A 45 61.03 -0.66 21.11
C GLY A 45 59.82 0.03 20.44
N GLY A 46 59.30 1.19 20.86
CA GLY A 46 59.67 2.16 21.92
C GLY A 46 59.99 3.54 21.29
N SER A 47 59.23 4.63 21.43
CA SER A 47 58.55 5.22 22.61
C SER A 47 57.51 6.32 22.21
N VAL A 48 56.89 7.03 23.17
CA VAL A 48 55.91 8.13 22.94
C VAL A 48 56.24 9.34 23.85
N PRO A 49 55.98 10.60 23.45
CA PRO A 49 54.86 11.35 24.06
C PRO A 49 54.09 12.27 23.06
N PRO A 50 52.87 12.77 23.41
CA PRO A 50 51.98 13.49 22.50
C PRO A 50 52.04 15.03 22.62
N SER A 51 51.45 15.72 21.65
CA SER A 51 51.07 17.14 21.76
C SER A 51 49.56 17.31 21.55
N SER A 52 48.96 18.30 22.22
CA SER A 52 47.52 18.58 22.18
C SER A 52 47.25 19.99 21.67
N VAL A 53 46.11 20.19 20.99
CA VAL A 53 45.63 21.52 20.59
C VAL A 53 44.21 21.71 21.14
N ARG A 54 44.05 22.73 21.99
CA ARG A 54 42.75 23.19 22.51
C ARG A 54 42.17 24.27 21.60
N TRP A 55 40.84 24.29 21.46
CA TRP A 55 40.11 25.47 21.00
C TRP A 55 39.56 26.25 22.20
N SER A 56 39.90 27.55 22.34
CA SER A 56 39.33 28.43 23.38
C SER A 56 39.58 29.93 23.13
N ARG A 57 38.47 30.70 23.10
CA ARG A 57 38.33 32.13 23.52
C ARG A 57 39.22 33.24 22.92
N ALA A 58 38.63 33.90 21.90
CA ALA A 58 38.50 35.35 21.67
C ALA A 58 39.09 36.41 22.67
N ALA A 59 39.60 37.53 22.12
CA ALA A 59 39.40 38.91 22.64
C ALA A 59 39.92 40.06 21.72
N ARG A 60 39.05 41.03 21.37
CA ARG A 60 39.23 42.54 21.28
C ARG A 60 40.38 43.08 20.37
N THR A 61 40.47 44.33 19.88
CA THR A 61 39.87 45.70 20.06
C THR A 61 39.75 46.38 18.67
N CYS A 62 38.86 47.33 18.28
CA CYS A 62 38.08 48.44 18.89
C CYS A 62 38.65 49.86 18.57
N ARG A 63 37.74 50.84 18.31
CA ARG A 63 37.92 52.28 17.89
C ARG A 63 38.16 52.49 16.37
N THR A 64 37.58 53.47 15.64
CA THR A 64 36.56 54.56 15.85
C THR A 64 36.06 55.04 14.44
N ILE A 65 35.19 56.05 14.14
CA ILE A 65 34.64 57.20 14.90
C ILE A 65 33.12 57.51 14.63
N SER A 66 32.76 58.28 13.59
CA SER A 66 31.43 58.93 13.33
C SER A 66 31.38 59.50 11.88
N ALA A 67 30.29 60.04 11.28
CA ALA A 67 28.96 60.43 11.76
C ALA A 67 27.85 60.45 10.66
N ARG A 68 26.58 60.58 11.12
CA ARG A 68 25.34 61.25 10.60
C ARG A 68 25.41 62.14 9.33
N CYS A 69 24.36 62.45 8.55
CA CYS A 69 22.94 62.01 8.39
C CYS A 69 22.32 62.62 7.09
N SER A 70 21.13 62.16 6.67
CA SER A 70 20.30 62.59 5.50
C SER A 70 19.52 63.92 5.70
N PRO A 71 18.57 64.39 4.83
CA PRO A 71 18.16 64.04 3.44
C PRO A 71 17.93 65.30 2.52
N VAL A 72 17.21 65.18 1.37
CA VAL A 72 16.09 66.07 0.88
C VAL A 72 15.64 65.72 -0.57
N HIS A 73 14.39 66.08 -0.94
CA HIS A 73 13.70 65.84 -2.23
C HIS A 73 13.94 66.95 -3.30
N HIS A 74 13.86 66.65 -4.61
CA HIS A 74 12.66 66.89 -5.48
C HIS A 74 12.85 66.49 -6.96
N VAL A 75 11.75 66.43 -7.72
CA VAL A 75 11.58 66.00 -9.13
C VAL A 75 10.70 67.04 -9.87
N PRO A 76 10.95 67.44 -11.14
CA PRO A 76 10.07 67.01 -12.26
C PRO A 76 10.61 67.03 -13.73
N GLY A 77 10.05 66.14 -14.58
CA GLY A 77 9.79 66.35 -16.03
C GLY A 77 10.80 65.75 -17.04
N ARG A 78 10.41 65.38 -18.27
CA ARG A 78 9.07 65.09 -18.84
C ARG A 78 9.19 64.26 -20.14
N ASP A 79 8.04 63.80 -20.66
CA ASP A 79 7.77 63.15 -21.96
C ASP A 79 8.04 61.64 -22.08
N GLN A 80 7.35 60.88 -22.95
CA GLN A 80 5.91 60.74 -23.29
C GLN A 80 5.78 59.79 -24.51
N ARG A 81 5.34 58.55 -24.25
CA ARG A 81 4.44 57.67 -25.06
C ARG A 81 4.46 56.28 -24.39
N ALA A 82 3.40 55.82 -23.74
CA ALA A 82 2.19 55.18 -24.32
C ALA A 82 2.49 53.79 -24.92
N ALA A 83 1.76 52.71 -24.62
CA ALA A 83 0.72 52.40 -23.61
C ALA A 83 0.63 50.84 -23.45
N ILE A 84 -0.15 50.17 -22.58
CA ILE A 84 -1.22 50.59 -21.64
C ILE A 84 -1.19 49.65 -20.38
N SER A 85 -2.27 49.61 -19.56
CA SER A 85 -2.40 48.83 -18.32
C SER A 85 -3.90 48.70 -17.94
N PRO A 86 -4.29 48.10 -16.80
CA PRO A 86 -4.23 46.69 -16.37
C PRO A 86 -5.67 46.10 -16.39
N TRP A 87 -6.04 45.22 -15.46
CA TRP A 87 -7.06 45.53 -14.41
C TRP A 87 -7.12 44.41 -13.35
N ALA A 88 -7.67 44.70 -12.18
CA ALA A 88 -7.81 43.75 -11.07
C ALA A 88 -9.18 43.86 -10.38
N ALA A 89 -9.64 42.74 -9.83
CA ALA A 89 -10.67 42.57 -8.80
C ALA A 89 -12.06 43.24 -8.98
N LEU A 90 -13.12 42.43 -8.91
CA LEU A 90 -14.44 42.88 -8.47
C LEU A 90 -15.16 41.74 -7.73
N ARG A 91 -15.87 42.08 -6.63
CA ARG A 91 -16.86 41.22 -5.98
C ARG A 91 -18.26 41.77 -6.29
N SER A 92 -19.22 40.89 -6.56
CA SER A 92 -20.65 41.20 -6.44
C SER A 92 -21.44 39.93 -6.13
N SER A 93 -22.69 40.09 -5.69
CA SER A 93 -23.46 39.05 -5.00
C SER A 93 -24.59 38.42 -5.82
N ARG A 94 -24.93 37.18 -5.45
CA ARG A 94 -26.16 36.40 -5.71
C ARG A 94 -27.31 37.11 -6.47
N ILE A 95 -27.81 36.43 -7.50
CA ILE A 95 -29.22 36.01 -7.65
C ILE A 95 -29.21 34.74 -8.52
N GLY A 96 -30.12 33.79 -8.27
CA GLY A 96 -30.16 32.50 -8.96
C GLY A 96 -31.22 32.41 -10.06
N SER A 97 -31.09 31.42 -10.94
CA SER A 97 -32.15 30.94 -11.84
C SER A 97 -31.85 29.50 -12.28
N SER A 98 -32.85 28.63 -12.17
CA SER A 98 -32.79 27.22 -12.57
C SER A 98 -33.12 27.03 -14.04
N VAL A 99 -32.36 26.19 -14.76
CA VAL A 99 -32.74 25.71 -16.10
C VAL A 99 -32.52 24.20 -16.19
N SER A 100 -33.61 23.44 -16.27
CA SER A 100 -33.58 22.02 -16.62
C SER A 100 -33.66 21.86 -18.14
N TYR A 101 -32.87 20.93 -18.72
CA TYR A 101 -33.02 20.56 -20.13
C TYR A 101 -33.62 19.17 -20.28
N VAL A 102 -34.86 19.13 -20.76
CA VAL A 102 -35.53 17.89 -21.23
C VAL A 102 -35.11 17.64 -22.67
N ARG A 103 -34.85 16.38 -23.04
CA ARG A 103 -34.66 15.99 -24.45
C ARG A 103 -35.30 14.63 -24.76
N CYS A 104 -36.45 14.66 -25.44
CA CYS A 104 -37.12 13.51 -26.04
C CYS A 104 -36.91 13.50 -27.57
N GLY A 105 -37.21 12.36 -28.22
CA GLY A 105 -37.40 12.28 -29.67
C GLY A 105 -36.35 11.42 -30.39
N ALA A 106 -36.71 10.17 -30.70
CA ALA A 106 -35.87 9.16 -31.34
C ALA A 106 -36.17 9.00 -32.86
N VAL A 107 -35.62 7.92 -33.46
CA VAL A 107 -35.91 7.37 -34.81
C VAL A 107 -35.19 8.12 -35.96
N MET A 108 -34.36 7.47 -36.79
CA MET A 108 -34.81 6.53 -37.84
C MET A 108 -33.69 5.61 -38.40
N LEU A 109 -34.07 4.42 -38.89
CA LEU A 109 -33.21 3.56 -39.72
C LEU A 109 -33.34 3.92 -41.22
N MET A 110 -32.29 3.66 -42.01
CA MET A 110 -32.41 3.09 -43.36
C MET A 110 -31.16 2.28 -43.73
N ALA A 111 -31.30 1.33 -44.66
CA ALA A 111 -30.22 0.52 -45.20
C ALA A 111 -30.04 0.78 -46.72
N GLY A 112 -28.85 0.51 -47.26
CA GLY A 112 -28.63 0.62 -48.70
C GLY A 112 -27.21 0.26 -49.16
N SER A 113 -27.10 -0.82 -49.93
CA SER A 113 -26.01 -1.10 -50.87
C SER A 113 -26.58 -1.05 -52.29
N PRO A 114 -25.81 -0.72 -53.34
CA PRO A 114 -25.35 -1.84 -54.18
C PRO A 114 -24.03 -1.65 -54.99
N LEU A 115 -23.35 -2.80 -55.20
CA LEU A 115 -22.73 -3.29 -56.45
C LEU A 115 -21.55 -2.59 -57.18
N VAL A 116 -20.52 -3.43 -57.38
CA VAL A 116 -19.71 -3.65 -58.62
C VAL A 116 -18.49 -2.74 -58.93
N GLY A 117 -17.34 -3.42 -58.99
CA GLY A 117 -16.10 -3.02 -59.68
C GLY A 117 -15.10 -4.18 -59.61
N ALA A 118 -14.57 -4.66 -60.74
CA ALA A 118 -13.79 -5.91 -60.80
C ALA A 118 -12.37 -5.70 -61.36
N GLY A 119 -11.41 -6.50 -60.87
CA GLY A 119 -10.03 -6.54 -61.38
C GLY A 119 -9.22 -7.66 -60.69
N SER A 120 -8.66 -8.56 -61.49
CA SER A 120 -7.89 -9.74 -61.03
C SER A 120 -6.41 -9.65 -61.42
N ILE A 121 -5.63 -10.70 -61.09
CA ILE A 121 -4.18 -10.93 -61.38
C ILE A 121 -3.28 -10.31 -60.28
N ALA A 122 -2.28 -11.00 -59.71
CA ALA A 122 -1.60 -12.24 -60.14
C ALA A 122 -1.57 -13.38 -59.08
N THR A 123 -1.30 -14.60 -59.57
CA THR A 123 -1.04 -15.83 -58.80
C THR A 123 0.45 -16.12 -58.63
N CYS A 124 0.83 -16.69 -57.47
CA CYS A 124 1.73 -17.85 -57.32
C CYS A 124 1.63 -18.33 -55.84
N TRP A 125 1.06 -19.51 -55.56
CA TRP A 125 1.75 -20.82 -55.42
C TRP A 125 2.65 -20.90 -54.17
N HIS A 126 2.20 -21.59 -53.10
CA HIS A 126 2.49 -23.01 -52.79
C HIS A 126 3.83 -23.18 -52.02
N THR A 127 4.05 -24.03 -51.01
CA THR A 127 3.27 -25.08 -50.26
C THR A 127 4.10 -25.41 -48.97
N SER A 128 3.72 -26.19 -47.96
CA SER A 128 2.57 -27.07 -47.67
C SER A 128 2.49 -27.40 -46.15
N ASN A 129 1.35 -27.95 -45.73
CA ASN A 129 0.97 -28.37 -44.38
C ASN A 129 1.99 -29.17 -43.54
N SER A 130 1.80 -29.00 -42.23
CA SER A 130 1.99 -29.95 -41.14
C SER A 130 1.51 -31.40 -41.40
N HIS A 131 2.08 -32.39 -40.69
CA HIS A 131 1.30 -33.49 -40.08
C HIS A 131 2.03 -34.32 -38.98
N THR A 132 1.23 -34.66 -37.96
CA THR A 132 1.32 -35.67 -36.89
C THR A 132 2.35 -36.85 -36.90
N ALA A 133 3.11 -36.95 -35.79
CA ALA A 133 3.40 -38.13 -34.93
C ALA A 133 3.67 -39.57 -35.45
N ALA A 134 4.74 -40.22 -34.95
CA ALA A 134 4.72 -41.53 -34.23
C ALA A 134 6.10 -42.10 -33.76
N MET A 135 6.12 -42.65 -32.53
CA MET A 135 6.96 -43.75 -31.94
C MET A 135 8.40 -44.08 -32.40
N ARG A 136 9.32 -44.28 -31.43
CA ARG A 136 10.03 -45.58 -31.21
C ARG A 136 10.73 -45.75 -29.84
N ASN A 137 11.01 -47.01 -29.51
CA ASN A 137 11.39 -47.56 -28.18
C ASN A 137 12.85 -47.32 -27.72
N GLY A 138 13.10 -47.47 -26.40
CA GLY A 138 14.36 -48.07 -25.91
C GLY A 138 14.74 -47.81 -24.44
N GLY A 139 14.76 -48.86 -23.59
CA GLY A 139 15.39 -48.80 -22.25
C GLY A 139 14.74 -49.72 -21.20
N ASN A 140 15.48 -50.69 -20.64
CA ASN A 140 14.97 -51.66 -19.66
C ASN A 140 16.08 -52.16 -18.71
N ARG A 141 15.90 -52.02 -17.39
CA ARG A 141 16.67 -52.74 -16.33
C ARG A 141 15.76 -53.00 -15.11
N ARG A 142 16.06 -54.08 -14.36
CA ARG A 142 15.29 -54.58 -13.20
C ARG A 142 16.16 -54.64 -11.94
N CYS A 143 15.54 -54.58 -10.75
CA CYS A 143 16.00 -55.18 -9.49
C CYS A 143 14.80 -55.48 -8.55
N ALA A 144 15.02 -56.18 -7.42
CA ALA A 144 14.02 -56.56 -6.39
C ALA A 144 14.73 -56.70 -5.02
N ARG A 145 14.18 -57.14 -3.87
CA ARG A 145 13.02 -57.98 -3.44
C ARG A 145 12.76 -57.65 -1.93
N ARG A 146 11.73 -58.06 -1.16
CA ARG A 146 10.55 -58.96 -1.28
C ARG A 146 9.52 -58.57 -0.17
N SER A 147 8.30 -59.12 -0.25
CA SER A 147 7.34 -59.45 0.84
C SER A 147 6.54 -58.33 1.51
N GLY A 148 5.29 -58.55 1.95
CA GLY A 148 4.51 -59.81 2.07
C GLY A 148 3.06 -59.77 1.52
N TRP A 149 2.31 -60.83 1.78
CA TRP A 149 0.91 -61.15 1.32
C TRP A 149 0.10 -61.64 2.56
N PRO A 150 -1.23 -61.93 2.52
CA PRO A 150 -2.13 -62.08 1.36
C PRO A 150 -3.52 -61.40 1.44
N THR A 151 -4.26 -61.43 0.31
CA THR A 151 -5.72 -61.31 0.22
C THR A 151 -6.39 -62.68 0.10
N ILE A 152 -7.72 -62.76 0.26
CA ILE A 152 -8.55 -63.95 -0.02
C ILE A 152 -9.67 -63.58 -1.02
N SER A 153 -10.01 -64.54 -1.88
CA SER A 153 -11.00 -64.52 -2.99
C SER A 153 -12.11 -65.57 -2.68
N PRO A 154 -13.27 -65.72 -3.42
CA PRO A 154 -13.38 -65.62 -4.89
C PRO A 154 -14.75 -65.31 -5.59
N ALA A 155 -14.67 -65.21 -6.93
CA ALA A 155 -15.57 -65.75 -7.97
C ALA A 155 -17.11 -65.49 -8.00
N ILE A 156 -17.51 -64.54 -8.87
CA ILE A 156 -18.22 -64.76 -10.17
C ILE A 156 -19.65 -65.39 -10.20
N SER A 157 -20.63 -64.53 -10.56
CA SER A 157 -21.83 -64.78 -11.42
C SER A 157 -23.00 -65.67 -10.96
N PRO A 158 -24.21 -65.54 -11.58
CA PRO A 158 -24.89 -64.31 -12.02
C PRO A 158 -26.42 -64.29 -11.69
N CYS A 159 -27.07 -63.12 -11.66
CA CYS A 159 -28.55 -63.07 -11.72
C CYS A 159 -29.10 -61.82 -12.45
N ARG A 160 -30.40 -61.85 -12.80
CA ARG A 160 -31.05 -60.90 -13.71
C ARG A 160 -31.79 -59.75 -13.00
N ARG A 161 -31.85 -58.60 -13.69
CA ARG A 161 -32.93 -57.59 -13.69
C ARG A 161 -33.60 -57.24 -12.34
N SER A 162 -33.39 -56.00 -11.89
CA SER A 162 -34.42 -54.94 -11.98
C SER A 162 -33.84 -53.58 -11.59
N SER A 163 -34.61 -52.51 -11.79
CA SER A 163 -34.17 -51.11 -11.69
C SER A 163 -34.46 -50.47 -10.32
N CYS A 164 -33.45 -49.83 -9.73
CA CYS A 164 -33.62 -48.75 -8.75
C CYS A 164 -32.61 -47.62 -9.05
N PRO A 165 -33.01 -46.34 -9.01
CA PRO A 165 -32.10 -45.21 -9.24
C PRO A 165 -31.24 -44.92 -8.00
N ALA A 166 -30.06 -44.31 -8.21
CA ALA A 166 -29.14 -43.96 -7.14
C ALA A 166 -29.61 -42.71 -6.36
N GLY A 167 -29.96 -42.89 -5.08
CA GLY A 167 -30.21 -41.79 -4.16
C GLY A 167 -28.90 -41.20 -3.63
N CYS A 168 -28.35 -40.20 -4.33
CA CYS A 168 -27.20 -39.44 -3.84
C CYS A 168 -27.67 -38.33 -2.89
N PHE A 169 -27.29 -38.39 -1.62
CA PHE A 169 -27.61 -37.36 -0.63
C PHE A 169 -26.83 -36.08 -0.92
N ARG A 170 -27.42 -35.17 -1.71
CA ARG A 170 -27.00 -33.77 -1.71
C ARG A 170 -27.50 -33.10 -0.44
N LEU A 171 -26.56 -32.65 0.39
CA LEU A 171 -26.83 -31.63 1.39
C LEU A 171 -27.22 -30.34 0.67
N HIS A 172 -28.52 -30.08 0.57
CA HIS A 172 -29.02 -28.79 0.13
C HIS A 172 -28.79 -27.76 1.24
N TYR A 173 -27.69 -27.02 1.15
CA TYR A 173 -27.64 -25.69 1.77
C TYR A 173 -28.80 -24.87 1.22
N ARG A 174 -29.77 -24.55 2.09
CA ARG A 174 -30.75 -23.52 1.81
C ARG A 174 -30.05 -22.17 1.99
N THR A 175 -29.64 -21.54 0.90
CA THR A 175 -29.40 -20.10 0.90
C THR A 175 -30.69 -19.42 1.39
N PRO A 176 -30.67 -18.58 2.44
CA PRO A 176 -31.87 -17.90 2.90
C PRO A 176 -32.45 -17.01 1.80
N GLN A 177 -33.70 -17.26 1.39
CA GLN A 177 -34.39 -16.42 0.41
C GLN A 177 -34.69 -15.06 1.08
N GLY A 178 -33.86 -14.07 0.79
CA GLY A 178 -33.92 -12.74 1.42
C GLY A 178 -32.62 -12.27 2.09
N ALA A 179 -31.54 -13.06 2.05
CA ALA A 179 -30.21 -12.52 2.36
C ALA A 179 -29.84 -11.45 1.31
N GLN A 180 -29.62 -10.22 1.76
CA GLN A 180 -29.02 -9.16 0.95
C GLN A 180 -27.52 -9.44 0.82
N MET A 181 -26.92 -9.15 -0.35
CA MET A 181 -25.47 -9.23 -0.52
C MET A 181 -24.79 -8.29 0.49
N PRO A 182 -23.80 -8.72 1.29
CA PRO A 182 -23.22 -7.87 2.32
C PRO A 182 -22.57 -6.60 1.72
N THR A 183 -22.80 -5.47 2.38
CA THR A 183 -22.56 -4.13 1.84
C THR A 183 -21.12 -3.68 2.15
N PRO A 184 -20.26 -3.45 1.14
CA PRO A 184 -18.89 -2.98 1.38
C PRO A 184 -18.86 -1.57 1.99
N GLN A 185 -17.80 -1.26 2.76
CA GLN A 185 -17.61 0.06 3.34
C GLN A 185 -17.50 1.12 2.23
N LYS A 186 -18.44 2.08 2.21
CA LYS A 186 -18.65 3.04 1.10
C LYS A 186 -17.37 3.80 0.70
N ALA A 187 -16.55 4.15 1.69
CA ALA A 187 -15.30 4.88 1.52
C ALA A 187 -14.23 4.16 0.68
N ILE A 188 -14.37 2.85 0.44
CA ILE A 188 -13.53 2.09 -0.50
C ILE A 188 -13.73 2.61 -1.94
N PHE A 189 -14.96 3.01 -2.29
CA PHE A 189 -15.33 3.39 -3.67
C PHE A 189 -15.64 4.88 -3.85
N ASN A 190 -16.20 5.55 -2.85
CA ASN A 190 -16.50 7.00 -2.87
C ASN A 190 -15.31 7.83 -3.38
N GLU A 191 -15.59 8.98 -4.01
CA GLU A 191 -14.54 9.94 -4.40
C GLU A 191 -13.69 10.34 -3.18
N MET A 192 -12.36 10.36 -3.36
CA MET A 192 -11.45 10.74 -2.28
C MET A 192 -11.44 12.25 -2.11
N GLY A 193 -11.88 12.73 -0.94
CA GLY A 193 -11.79 14.15 -0.59
C GLY A 193 -10.34 14.64 -0.57
N ALA A 194 -10.14 15.95 -0.75
CA ALA A 194 -8.84 16.58 -0.98
C ALA A 194 -7.78 16.29 0.11
N ASN A 195 -8.21 16.01 1.35
CA ASN A 195 -7.35 15.62 2.46
C ASN A 195 -7.69 14.20 2.93
N GLN A 196 -6.65 13.41 3.21
CA GLN A 196 -6.81 12.06 3.79
C GLN A 196 -5.86 11.89 4.99
N TRP A 197 -6.19 10.93 5.85
CA TRP A 197 -5.43 10.61 7.04
C TRP A 197 -5.46 9.12 7.28
N TYR A 198 -4.28 8.53 7.45
CA TYR A 198 -4.11 7.13 7.78
C TYR A 198 -3.55 7.03 9.20
N VAL A 199 -4.26 6.35 10.10
CA VAL A 199 -3.88 6.19 11.51
C VAL A 199 -3.80 4.70 11.81
N HIS A 200 -2.59 4.24 12.11
CA HIS A 200 -2.32 2.88 12.54
C HIS A 200 -2.26 2.81 14.06
N LEU A 201 -2.85 1.77 14.64
CA LEU A 201 -3.07 1.61 16.07
C LEU A 201 -2.59 0.23 16.53
N SER A 202 -1.64 0.21 17.47
CA SER A 202 -1.20 -1.00 18.18
C SER A 202 -2.08 -1.20 19.41
N ARG A 203 -2.51 -2.43 19.68
CA ARG A 203 -3.18 -2.77 20.94
C ARG A 203 -2.19 -2.72 22.12
N VAL A 204 -2.63 -2.22 23.27
CA VAL A 204 -1.83 -2.21 24.51
C VAL A 204 -2.16 -3.41 25.40
N GLU A 205 -1.26 -3.75 26.33
CA GLU A 205 -1.51 -4.80 27.33
C GLU A 205 -2.71 -4.42 28.22
N GLY A 206 -3.67 -5.34 28.37
CA GLY A 206 -4.88 -5.11 29.15
C GLY A 206 -5.95 -4.25 28.47
N ALA A 207 -5.89 -4.05 27.15
CA ALA A 207 -6.92 -3.36 26.39
C ALA A 207 -8.31 -4.03 26.51
N ASP A 208 -9.36 -3.21 26.63
CA ASP A 208 -10.76 -3.65 26.67
C ASP A 208 -11.36 -3.61 25.26
N LEU A 209 -11.75 -4.79 24.74
CA LEU A 209 -12.37 -4.91 23.41
C LEU A 209 -13.71 -4.16 23.34
N GLY A 210 -14.51 -4.14 24.42
CA GLY A 210 -15.79 -3.43 24.45
C GLY A 210 -15.61 -1.91 24.43
N ALA A 211 -14.55 -1.40 25.07
CA ALA A 211 -14.17 0.00 24.95
C ALA A 211 -13.69 0.34 23.53
N ILE A 212 -12.93 -0.56 22.89
CA ILE A 212 -12.49 -0.40 21.49
C ILE A 212 -13.69 -0.35 20.55
N THR A 213 -14.62 -1.31 20.62
CA THR A 213 -15.78 -1.35 19.70
C THR A 213 -16.76 -0.20 19.94
N SER A 214 -16.96 0.23 21.20
CA SER A 214 -17.77 1.42 21.51
C SER A 214 -17.19 2.69 20.87
N VAL A 215 -15.87 2.90 20.91
CA VAL A 215 -15.25 4.08 20.29
C VAL A 215 -15.27 3.98 18.75
N LEU A 216 -15.24 2.77 18.19
CA LEU A 216 -15.47 2.58 16.76
C LEU A 216 -16.93 2.88 16.36
N ALA A 217 -17.91 2.55 17.21
CA ALA A 217 -19.32 2.95 17.01
C ALA A 217 -19.47 4.48 16.97
N ASP A 218 -18.92 5.16 17.98
CA ASP A 218 -18.93 6.63 18.06
C ASP A 218 -18.25 7.29 16.86
N LEU A 219 -17.10 6.75 16.42
CA LEU A 219 -16.37 7.26 15.25
C LEU A 219 -17.16 7.06 13.95
N ARG A 220 -17.81 5.91 13.75
CA ARG A 220 -18.69 5.66 12.58
C ARG A 220 -19.82 6.67 12.54
N ALA A 221 -20.54 6.84 13.64
CA ALA A 221 -21.65 7.79 13.76
C ALA A 221 -21.22 9.25 13.54
N ALA A 222 -20.06 9.65 14.09
CA ALA A 222 -19.51 10.99 13.88
C ALA A 222 -19.09 11.23 12.42
N CYS A 223 -18.50 10.23 11.75
CA CYS A 223 -18.11 10.34 10.35
C CYS A 223 -19.33 10.42 9.41
N ASP A 224 -20.34 9.56 9.59
CA ASP A 224 -21.59 9.60 8.82
C ASP A 224 -22.34 10.94 9.01
N ALA A 225 -22.36 11.50 10.22
CA ALA A 225 -23.00 12.78 10.51
C ALA A 225 -22.31 13.99 9.86
N GLU A 226 -20.98 13.94 9.69
CA GLU A 226 -20.16 15.01 9.10
C GLU A 226 -19.85 14.81 7.60
N GLY A 227 -20.24 13.68 7.01
CA GLY A 227 -19.96 13.32 5.62
C GLY A 227 -18.53 12.83 5.37
N ILE A 228 -17.80 12.43 6.41
CA ILE A 228 -16.40 11.96 6.31
C ILE A 228 -16.38 10.52 5.79
N ASN A 229 -15.63 10.27 4.72
CA ASN A 229 -15.38 8.92 4.24
C ASN A 229 -14.48 8.19 5.25
N LEU A 230 -15.03 7.17 5.93
CA LEU A 230 -14.32 6.31 6.89
C LEU A 230 -14.20 4.88 6.36
N THR A 231 -13.00 4.32 6.40
CA THR A 231 -12.75 2.87 6.30
C THR A 231 -12.08 2.39 7.59
N LEU A 232 -12.62 1.33 8.18
CA LEU A 232 -12.04 0.60 9.31
C LEU A 232 -11.41 -0.70 8.81
N GLY A 233 -10.10 -0.83 8.97
CA GLY A 233 -9.33 -2.03 8.67
C GLY A 233 -8.78 -2.69 9.93
N PHE A 234 -9.08 -3.97 10.14
CA PHE A 234 -8.64 -4.73 11.31
C PHE A 234 -7.45 -5.62 10.94
N GLY A 235 -6.50 -5.77 11.86
CA GLY A 235 -5.34 -6.65 11.71
C GLY A 235 -5.70 -8.12 11.99
N PRO A 236 -4.81 -9.06 11.62
CA PRO A 236 -5.05 -10.49 11.81
C PRO A 236 -4.92 -10.97 13.27
N GLY A 237 -4.50 -10.10 14.20
CA GLY A 237 -4.62 -10.37 15.65
C GLY A 237 -6.00 -9.95 16.16
N LEU A 238 -6.43 -8.73 15.85
CA LEU A 238 -7.69 -8.16 16.34
C LEU A 238 -8.96 -8.73 15.68
N LEU A 239 -8.99 -8.95 14.36
CA LEU A 239 -10.23 -9.36 13.66
C LEU A 239 -10.84 -10.66 14.23
N PRO A 240 -10.08 -11.76 14.47
CA PRO A 240 -10.61 -13.00 15.01
C PRO A 240 -11.04 -12.92 16.48
N GLU A 241 -10.75 -11.82 17.18
CA GLU A 241 -11.28 -11.54 18.53
C GLU A 241 -12.61 -10.76 18.49
N LEU A 242 -13.03 -10.28 17.31
CA LEU A 242 -14.23 -9.48 17.11
C LEU A 242 -15.32 -10.20 16.29
N THR A 243 -14.95 -11.14 15.42
CA THR A 243 -15.91 -11.90 14.59
C THR A 243 -15.35 -13.27 14.17
N ASP A 244 -16.25 -14.23 13.94
CA ASP A 244 -15.94 -15.50 13.25
C ASP A 244 -15.83 -15.33 11.72
N ASP A 245 -16.28 -14.19 11.18
CA ASP A 245 -16.28 -13.85 9.73
C ASP A 245 -14.88 -13.38 9.25
N VAL A 246 -13.93 -14.32 9.25
CA VAL A 246 -12.51 -14.09 8.93
C VAL A 246 -12.11 -14.82 7.64
N PRO A 247 -11.51 -14.16 6.63
CA PRO A 247 -11.07 -14.83 5.40
C PRO A 247 -9.93 -15.85 5.63
N ASP A 248 -10.03 -17.02 4.99
CA ASP A 248 -9.17 -18.20 5.23
C ASP A 248 -7.66 -17.97 5.12
N ASP A 249 -7.20 -17.04 4.26
CA ASP A 249 -5.77 -16.72 4.02
C ASP A 249 -5.41 -15.30 4.53
N PHE A 250 -6.10 -14.82 5.57
CA PHE A 250 -5.78 -13.53 6.18
C PHE A 250 -4.57 -13.63 7.13
N GLN A 251 -3.39 -13.30 6.60
CA GLN A 251 -2.11 -13.39 7.31
C GLN A 251 -1.42 -12.02 7.51
N ALA A 252 -0.52 -11.95 8.51
CA ALA A 252 0.22 -10.74 8.86
C ALA A 252 1.26 -10.34 7.82
N TYR A 253 1.49 -9.02 7.69
CA TYR A 253 2.55 -8.50 6.84
C TYR A 253 3.93 -8.79 7.47
N VAL A 254 4.74 -9.58 6.76
CA VAL A 254 6.15 -9.84 7.09
C VAL A 254 7.09 -9.00 6.22
N THR A 255 8.29 -8.69 6.71
CA THR A 255 9.31 -8.00 5.90
C THR A 255 9.67 -8.83 4.67
N VAL A 256 9.67 -8.20 3.50
CA VAL A 256 10.09 -8.81 2.22
C VAL A 256 11.42 -8.19 1.81
N GLN A 257 12.52 -8.92 2.00
CA GLN A 257 13.88 -8.47 1.66
C GLN A 257 14.32 -9.04 0.30
N SER A 258 15.00 -8.26 -0.54
CA SER A 258 15.54 -8.77 -1.80
C SER A 258 16.81 -9.61 -1.61
N GLU A 259 16.94 -10.66 -2.41
CA GLU A 259 18.07 -11.60 -2.42
C GLU A 259 19.21 -11.17 -3.38
N ASP A 260 19.05 -10.04 -4.10
CA ASP A 260 20.02 -9.50 -5.06
C ASP A 260 21.31 -8.91 -4.42
N GLY A 261 21.36 -8.83 -3.09
CA GLY A 261 22.47 -8.24 -2.33
C GLY A 261 22.41 -6.71 -2.18
N SER A 262 21.38 -6.04 -2.71
CA SER A 262 21.18 -4.58 -2.56
C SER A 262 20.84 -4.14 -1.13
N GLY A 263 20.32 -5.05 -0.31
CA GLY A 263 19.80 -4.75 1.03
C GLY A 263 18.43 -4.04 1.03
N ARG A 264 17.76 -3.92 -0.11
CA ARG A 264 16.41 -3.36 -0.20
C ARG A 264 15.39 -4.27 0.49
N GLU A 265 14.53 -3.69 1.34
CA GLU A 265 13.44 -4.40 2.01
C GLU A 265 12.12 -3.62 1.94
N ALA A 266 11.01 -4.35 1.79
CA ALA A 266 9.69 -3.84 2.14
C ALA A 266 9.42 -4.15 3.62
N LYS A 267 9.63 -3.15 4.48
CA LYS A 267 9.65 -3.33 5.93
C LYS A 267 8.28 -3.69 6.51
N GLY A 268 8.21 -4.81 7.22
CA GLY A 268 7.02 -5.22 7.97
C GLY A 268 6.84 -4.43 9.26
N THR A 269 5.64 -3.86 9.42
CA THR A 269 5.17 -3.15 10.61
C THR A 269 3.66 -3.42 10.75
N GLN A 270 3.29 -4.67 10.98
CA GLN A 270 1.88 -5.04 11.18
C GLN A 270 1.33 -4.42 12.46
N GLU A 271 0.09 -3.92 12.42
CA GLU A 271 -0.64 -3.42 13.60
C GLU A 271 -2.04 -4.04 13.66
N GLU A 272 -2.81 -3.67 14.68
CA GLU A 272 -4.10 -4.29 15.01
C GLU A 272 -5.30 -3.54 14.41
N LEU A 273 -5.19 -2.23 14.19
CA LEU A 273 -6.27 -1.40 13.66
C LEU A 273 -5.73 -0.27 12.76
N LEU A 274 -6.45 -0.02 11.68
CA LEU A 274 -6.26 1.06 10.72
C LEU A 274 -7.55 1.88 10.65
N LEU A 275 -7.44 3.18 10.91
CA LEU A 275 -8.43 4.17 10.54
C LEU A 275 -7.94 4.86 9.26
N TRP A 276 -8.71 4.78 8.17
CA TRP A 276 -8.51 5.64 7.01
C TRP A 276 -9.69 6.60 6.90
N LEU A 277 -9.42 7.89 6.98
CA LEU A 277 -10.41 8.97 6.90
C LEU A 277 -10.08 9.87 5.71
N ASN A 278 -11.08 10.33 4.95
CA ASN A 278 -10.90 11.40 3.97
C ASN A 278 -12.13 12.33 3.84
N HIS A 279 -11.86 13.60 3.54
CA HIS A 279 -12.85 14.66 3.33
C HIS A 279 -12.16 15.89 2.70
N ASP A 280 -12.90 16.82 2.11
CA ASP A 280 -12.32 18.07 1.58
C ASP A 280 -11.86 19.00 2.71
N ASP A 281 -12.73 19.25 3.69
CA ASP A 281 -12.40 20.00 4.91
C ASP A 281 -11.42 19.21 5.81
N LYS A 282 -10.16 19.65 5.87
CA LYS A 282 -9.06 18.99 6.60
C LYS A 282 -9.27 18.90 8.10
N ASP A 283 -9.91 19.91 8.69
CA ASP A 283 -10.12 20.03 10.13
C ASP A 283 -11.15 19.01 10.64
N LYS A 284 -12.18 18.67 9.85
CA LYS A 284 -13.06 17.53 10.13
C LYS A 284 -12.28 16.23 10.26
N VAL A 285 -11.43 15.92 9.28
CA VAL A 285 -10.61 14.70 9.26
C VAL A 285 -9.68 14.66 10.47
N TRP A 286 -9.02 15.79 10.77
CA TRP A 286 -8.17 15.92 11.97
C TRP A 286 -8.95 15.69 13.27
N LYS A 287 -10.14 16.29 13.40
CA LYS A 287 -10.95 16.23 14.63
C LYS A 287 -11.47 14.82 14.90
N ALA A 288 -12.01 14.15 13.88
CA ALA A 288 -12.53 12.79 14.00
C ALA A 288 -11.44 11.79 14.47
N GLN A 289 -10.25 11.81 13.84
CA GLN A 289 -9.16 10.93 14.29
C GLN A 289 -8.59 11.34 15.65
N TYR A 290 -8.58 12.64 15.98
CA TYR A 290 -8.12 13.15 17.28
C TYR A 290 -9.04 12.69 18.41
N ASP A 291 -10.36 12.74 18.22
CA ASP A 291 -11.31 12.30 19.24
C ASP A 291 -11.24 10.78 19.43
N ALA A 292 -11.26 10.00 18.34
CA ALA A 292 -11.18 8.55 18.40
C ALA A 292 -9.90 8.06 19.08
N ARG A 293 -8.72 8.59 18.71
CA ARG A 293 -7.45 8.19 19.35
C ARG A 293 -7.34 8.64 20.81
N THR A 294 -8.05 9.69 21.21
CA THR A 294 -8.12 10.16 22.61
C THR A 294 -9.06 9.27 23.43
N ALA A 295 -10.19 8.83 22.87
CA ALA A 295 -11.08 7.89 23.54
C ALA A 295 -10.53 6.45 23.58
N LEU A 296 -9.74 6.03 22.59
CA LEU A 296 -8.99 4.76 22.60
C LEU A 296 -7.76 4.75 23.55
N ALA A 297 -7.40 5.88 24.18
CA ALA A 297 -6.17 5.99 24.95
C ALA A 297 -6.19 5.08 26.19
N GLY A 298 -5.26 4.12 26.25
CA GLY A 298 -5.24 3.05 27.25
C GLY A 298 -5.76 1.70 26.74
N HIS A 299 -6.23 1.63 25.49
CA HIS A 299 -6.62 0.40 24.81
C HIS A 299 -5.90 0.24 23.45
N MET A 300 -5.74 1.33 22.71
CA MET A 300 -4.85 1.42 21.55
C MET A 300 -3.84 2.57 21.70
N ALA A 301 -2.65 2.39 21.15
CA ALA A 301 -1.63 3.42 21.00
C ALA A 301 -1.43 3.74 19.52
N VAL A 302 -1.29 5.02 19.17
CA VAL A 302 -0.99 5.45 17.79
C VAL A 302 0.42 4.99 17.42
N ALA A 303 0.51 3.99 16.56
CA ALA A 303 1.77 3.45 16.07
C ALA A 303 2.39 4.39 15.02
N ARG A 304 1.55 4.86 14.10
CA ARG A 304 1.88 5.77 13.00
C ARG A 304 0.66 6.59 12.62
N GLU A 305 0.89 7.85 12.28
CA GLU A 305 -0.09 8.78 11.74
C GLU A 305 0.50 9.33 10.43
N THR A 306 -0.30 9.43 9.36
CA THR A 306 0.15 10.02 8.10
C THR A 306 -0.97 10.81 7.44
N PRO A 307 -0.95 12.15 7.52
CA PRO A 307 -1.79 13.02 6.70
C PRO A 307 -1.24 13.09 5.27
N THR A 308 -2.14 13.04 4.29
CA THR A 308 -1.89 13.10 2.86
C THR A 308 -2.79 14.14 2.19
N PHE A 309 -2.56 14.38 0.90
CA PHE A 309 -3.33 15.32 0.08
C PHE A 309 -3.40 14.84 -1.37
N ILE A 310 -4.39 15.30 -2.14
CA ILE A 310 -4.37 15.14 -3.61
C ILE A 310 -3.40 16.16 -4.22
N TYR A 311 -2.47 15.70 -5.06
CA TYR A 311 -1.45 16.53 -5.71
C TYR A 311 -1.71 16.62 -7.22
N GLY A 312 -1.92 17.82 -7.75
CA GLY A 312 -2.18 18.04 -9.18
C GLY A 312 -3.35 17.19 -9.71
N ASP A 313 -3.21 16.70 -10.94
CA ASP A 313 -4.19 15.83 -11.61
C ASP A 313 -4.11 14.35 -11.15
N SER A 314 -4.09 14.14 -9.83
CA SER A 314 -3.79 12.86 -9.16
C SER A 314 -2.39 12.31 -9.47
N LEU A 315 -1.40 13.19 -9.36
CA LEU A 315 0.02 12.86 -9.52
C LEU A 315 0.61 12.29 -8.22
N ASP A 316 1.48 11.31 -8.37
CA ASP A 316 2.51 11.02 -7.38
C ASP A 316 3.64 12.07 -7.46
N MET A 317 4.43 12.21 -6.39
CA MET A 317 5.54 13.17 -6.32
C MET A 317 6.72 12.83 -7.25
N THR A 318 6.77 11.63 -7.85
CA THR A 318 7.64 11.31 -9.00
C THR A 318 7.26 12.04 -10.31
N GLY A 319 6.09 12.67 -10.37
CA GLY A 319 5.54 13.32 -11.58
C GLY A 319 4.76 12.38 -12.51
N PHE A 320 4.48 11.15 -12.07
CA PHE A 320 3.63 10.20 -12.78
C PHE A 320 2.20 10.24 -12.24
N LYS A 321 1.20 10.02 -13.10
CA LYS A 321 -0.22 10.00 -12.70
C LYS A 321 -0.58 8.65 -12.08
N ASP A 322 -0.87 8.63 -10.79
CA ASP A 322 -1.40 7.43 -10.13
C ASP A 322 -2.92 7.26 -10.44
N GLY A 323 -3.52 6.16 -10.00
CA GLY A 323 -4.86 5.74 -10.41
C GLY A 323 -4.91 5.07 -11.80
N THR A 324 -4.13 5.54 -12.78
CA THR A 324 -4.14 5.12 -14.21
C THR A 324 -4.10 3.61 -14.49
N GLY A 325 -3.61 2.79 -13.56
CA GLY A 325 -3.57 1.32 -13.68
C GLY A 325 -4.79 0.56 -13.11
N ASN A 326 -5.72 1.24 -12.42
CA ASN A 326 -6.90 0.63 -11.81
C ASN A 326 -7.87 0.08 -12.86
N PRO A 327 -8.81 -0.81 -12.47
CA PRO A 327 -10.04 -1.06 -13.24
C PRO A 327 -10.91 0.20 -13.32
N ALA A 328 -11.85 0.21 -14.26
CA ALA A 328 -12.92 1.21 -14.31
C ALA A 328 -13.73 1.19 -13.00
N ASP A 329 -14.38 2.31 -12.64
CA ASP A 329 -15.03 2.44 -11.33
C ASP A 329 -16.20 1.46 -11.16
N GLU A 330 -16.88 1.08 -12.25
CA GLU A 330 -17.87 0.02 -12.29
C GLU A 330 -17.30 -1.40 -12.08
N ASP A 331 -16.03 -1.63 -12.43
CA ASP A 331 -15.34 -2.93 -12.32
C ASP A 331 -14.59 -3.10 -10.99
N GLN A 332 -14.21 -1.99 -10.33
CA GLN A 332 -13.47 -2.01 -9.07
C GLN A 332 -14.09 -2.91 -7.98
N PRO A 333 -15.43 -2.96 -7.78
CA PRO A 333 -16.03 -3.90 -6.81
C PRO A 333 -15.73 -5.37 -7.09
N ALA A 334 -15.69 -5.81 -8.36
CA ALA A 334 -15.49 -7.21 -8.73
C ALA A 334 -14.05 -7.73 -8.50
N VAL A 335 -13.10 -6.82 -8.29
CA VAL A 335 -11.71 -7.13 -7.95
C VAL A 335 -11.39 -6.84 -6.48
N ALA A 336 -12.12 -5.90 -5.85
CA ALA A 336 -11.87 -5.44 -4.50
C ALA A 336 -12.65 -6.20 -3.41
N ILE A 337 -13.86 -6.71 -3.70
CA ILE A 337 -14.78 -7.23 -2.67
C ILE A 337 -14.86 -8.75 -2.66
N VAL A 338 -14.77 -9.35 -1.46
CA VAL A 338 -14.98 -10.78 -1.21
C VAL A 338 -16.41 -11.17 -1.63
N PRO A 339 -16.61 -12.16 -2.49
CA PRO A 339 -17.92 -12.48 -3.04
C PRO A 339 -18.84 -13.20 -2.04
N ASP A 340 -20.15 -13.12 -2.28
CA ASP A 340 -21.19 -13.83 -1.53
C ASP A 340 -20.91 -15.33 -1.39
N GLY A 341 -20.78 -15.80 -0.15
CA GLY A 341 -20.63 -17.22 0.20
C GLY A 341 -19.22 -17.63 0.65
N ASP A 342 -18.21 -16.80 0.39
CA ASP A 342 -16.87 -16.95 0.94
C ASP A 342 -16.74 -16.22 2.30
N ALA A 343 -15.76 -16.58 3.13
CA ALA A 343 -15.57 -15.99 4.46
C ALA A 343 -15.08 -14.53 4.36
N GLY A 344 -15.76 -13.62 5.06
CA GLY A 344 -15.57 -12.17 4.92
C GLY A 344 -16.38 -11.53 3.78
N ALA A 345 -17.42 -12.18 3.26
CA ALA A 345 -18.23 -11.67 2.15
C ALA A 345 -18.65 -10.19 2.31
N GLY A 346 -18.55 -9.41 1.24
CA GLY A 346 -18.74 -7.95 1.23
C GLY A 346 -17.59 -7.14 1.83
N GLY A 347 -16.60 -7.78 2.46
CA GLY A 347 -15.37 -7.14 2.92
C GLY A 347 -14.27 -7.05 1.85
N SER A 348 -13.09 -6.58 2.23
CA SER A 348 -11.94 -6.40 1.33
C SER A 348 -10.60 -6.49 2.07
N HIS A 349 -9.60 -7.15 1.46
CA HIS A 349 -8.23 -7.11 1.95
C HIS A 349 -7.53 -5.82 1.55
N ILE A 350 -6.92 -5.18 2.55
CA ILE A 350 -6.13 -3.95 2.41
C ILE A 350 -4.65 -4.29 2.50
N ILE A 351 -3.86 -3.80 1.54
CA ILE A 351 -2.44 -3.51 1.77
C ILE A 351 -2.28 -2.01 2.06
N ALA A 352 -1.51 -1.67 3.09
CA ALA A 352 -1.23 -0.29 3.48
C ALA A 352 0.29 -0.13 3.69
N GLN A 353 0.91 0.79 2.97
CA GLN A 353 2.36 1.02 3.00
C GLN A 353 2.69 2.50 2.88
N ARG A 354 3.69 2.98 3.62
CA ARG A 354 4.18 4.36 3.51
C ARG A 354 5.55 4.38 2.83
N TRP A 355 5.55 4.67 1.53
CA TRP A 355 6.75 4.76 0.71
C TRP A 355 7.41 6.12 0.90
N VAL A 356 8.73 6.14 1.06
CA VAL A 356 9.57 7.35 1.12
C VAL A 356 10.36 7.43 -0.19
N HIS A 357 10.35 8.58 -0.86
CA HIS A 357 11.03 8.79 -2.14
C HIS A 357 12.37 9.51 -1.98
N ASP A 358 13.38 9.05 -2.71
CA ASP A 358 14.56 9.81 -3.08
C ASP A 358 14.26 10.59 -4.36
N LEU A 359 13.66 11.78 -4.21
CA LEU A 359 13.36 12.65 -5.34
C LEU A 359 14.62 13.28 -5.97
N ASP A 360 15.74 13.37 -5.24
CA ASP A 360 17.00 13.88 -5.81
C ASP A 360 17.60 12.83 -6.76
N GLY A 361 17.66 11.57 -6.34
CA GLY A 361 18.06 10.44 -7.18
C GLY A 361 17.12 10.21 -8.36
N TRP A 362 15.80 10.36 -8.16
CA TRP A 362 14.81 10.23 -9.24
C TRP A 362 14.95 11.35 -10.28
N ASN A 363 15.04 12.61 -9.85
CA ASN A 363 15.13 13.76 -10.76
C ASN A 363 16.53 13.95 -11.38
N ALA A 364 17.52 13.15 -11.00
CA ALA A 364 18.79 13.04 -11.72
C ALA A 364 18.70 12.16 -13.00
N LEU A 365 17.63 11.38 -13.16
CA LEU A 365 17.32 10.63 -14.38
C LEU A 365 16.72 11.55 -15.45
N SER A 366 16.91 11.23 -16.73
CA SER A 366 16.09 11.81 -17.80
C SER A 366 14.65 11.28 -17.74
N ASP A 367 13.69 12.02 -18.32
CA ASP A 367 12.30 11.54 -18.41
C ASP A 367 12.21 10.16 -19.09
N GLU A 368 12.98 9.92 -20.17
CA GLU A 368 13.05 8.61 -20.85
C GLU A 368 13.50 7.47 -19.91
N GLN A 369 14.41 7.74 -18.97
CA GLN A 369 14.85 6.76 -17.97
C GLN A 369 13.79 6.55 -16.88
N GLN A 370 13.11 7.61 -16.45
CA GLN A 370 11.98 7.51 -15.51
C GLN A 370 10.82 6.71 -16.12
N GLU A 371 10.50 6.96 -17.39
CA GLU A 371 9.47 6.23 -18.15
C GLU A 371 9.79 4.74 -18.27
N LYS A 372 11.05 4.39 -18.59
CA LYS A 372 11.52 2.98 -18.62
C LYS A 372 11.47 2.31 -17.25
N ASN A 373 11.82 3.04 -16.19
CA ASN A 373 11.72 2.53 -14.82
C ASN A 373 10.25 2.34 -14.39
N PHE A 374 9.30 3.12 -14.91
CA PHE A 374 7.89 3.02 -14.55
C PHE A 374 7.10 2.05 -15.46
N GLY A 375 7.45 1.93 -16.74
CA GLY A 375 6.69 1.22 -17.78
C GLY A 375 5.57 2.07 -18.43
N ARG A 376 5.54 3.37 -18.15
CA ARG A 376 4.56 4.34 -18.69
C ARG A 376 5.22 5.65 -19.09
N LYS A 377 4.53 6.42 -19.91
CA LYS A 377 4.82 7.81 -20.23
C LYS A 377 4.59 8.72 -19.03
N LYS A 378 5.41 9.76 -18.91
CA LYS A 378 5.26 10.76 -17.85
C LYS A 378 4.00 11.61 -18.10
N PHE A 379 3.51 12.32 -17.08
CA PHE A 379 2.40 13.25 -17.26
C PHE A 379 2.82 14.40 -18.22
N PRO A 380 2.01 14.78 -19.22
CA PRO A 380 0.57 14.52 -19.37
C PRO A 380 0.18 13.28 -20.21
N GLU A 381 1.12 12.58 -20.84
CA GLU A 381 0.81 11.47 -21.76
C GLU A 381 0.24 10.25 -21.03
N THR A 382 0.91 9.77 -19.97
CA THR A 382 0.47 8.66 -19.09
C THR A 382 0.26 7.27 -19.70
N ASP A 383 0.28 7.14 -21.03
CA ASP A 383 0.19 5.87 -21.79
C ASP A 383 1.29 4.86 -21.41
N LYS A 384 1.23 3.62 -21.92
CA LYS A 384 2.32 2.65 -21.74
C LYS A 384 3.52 2.99 -22.62
N THR A 385 4.72 2.60 -22.19
CA THR A 385 5.90 2.59 -23.07
C THR A 385 5.83 1.45 -24.09
N ASP A 386 6.29 1.70 -25.32
CA ASP A 386 6.28 0.77 -26.46
C ASP A 386 6.89 -0.62 -26.13
N SER A 387 7.91 -0.63 -25.26
CA SER A 387 8.44 -1.83 -24.63
C SER A 387 8.26 -1.75 -23.11
N GLN A 388 8.05 -2.91 -22.50
CA GLN A 388 8.01 -3.06 -21.05
C GLN A 388 9.31 -3.72 -20.58
N GLU A 389 10.17 -2.93 -19.96
CA GLU A 389 11.47 -3.39 -19.49
C GLU A 389 11.30 -4.41 -18.35
N PRO A 390 12.15 -5.46 -18.23
CA PRO A 390 12.03 -6.46 -17.17
C PRO A 390 12.16 -5.89 -15.75
N TYR A 391 12.83 -4.76 -15.59
CA TYR A 391 13.00 -4.03 -14.33
C TYR A 391 11.92 -2.97 -14.07
N SER A 392 11.00 -2.72 -15.01
CA SER A 392 10.00 -1.65 -14.88
C SER A 392 8.94 -1.94 -13.82
N HIS A 393 8.39 -0.90 -13.20
CA HIS A 393 7.34 -1.02 -12.20
C HIS A 393 6.09 -1.73 -12.75
N LEU A 394 5.63 -1.35 -13.95
CA LEU A 394 4.47 -1.97 -14.59
C LEU A 394 4.67 -3.47 -14.86
N SER A 395 5.88 -3.89 -15.27
CA SER A 395 6.24 -5.31 -15.35
C SER A 395 6.05 -6.04 -14.01
N HIS A 396 6.27 -5.40 -12.85
CA HIS A 396 6.13 -6.07 -11.54
C HIS A 396 4.70 -6.05 -10.98
N VAL A 397 3.92 -5.00 -11.23
CA VAL A 397 2.57 -4.85 -10.64
C VAL A 397 1.41 -5.23 -11.56
N GLU A 398 1.58 -5.24 -12.89
CA GLU A 398 0.52 -5.65 -13.81
C GLU A 398 0.62 -7.17 -14.09
N LEU A 399 -0.18 -7.95 -13.37
CA LEU A 399 -0.25 -9.40 -13.52
C LEU A 399 -1.07 -9.76 -14.78
N ARG A 400 -0.55 -10.68 -15.60
CA ARG A 400 -1.09 -11.08 -16.91
C ARG A 400 -1.19 -12.60 -17.00
N ALA A 401 -2.23 -13.11 -17.68
CA ALA A 401 -2.60 -14.53 -17.67
C ALA A 401 -1.55 -15.47 -18.31
N ASP A 402 -0.79 -14.97 -19.29
CA ASP A 402 0.29 -15.69 -19.98
C ASP A 402 1.67 -15.54 -19.33
N GLY A 403 1.79 -14.72 -18.27
CA GLY A 403 3.06 -14.38 -17.63
C GLY A 403 3.86 -13.27 -18.34
N ASN A 404 3.39 -12.70 -19.46
CA ASN A 404 4.01 -11.54 -20.11
C ASN A 404 3.59 -10.24 -19.41
N HIS A 405 4.01 -10.11 -18.15
CA HIS A 405 3.64 -9.02 -17.25
C HIS A 405 3.91 -7.63 -17.84
N GLY A 406 3.08 -6.64 -17.48
CA GLY A 406 3.12 -5.26 -18.02
C GLY A 406 2.66 -5.11 -19.49
N ASN A 407 2.84 -6.15 -20.31
CA ASN A 407 2.53 -6.16 -21.74
C ASN A 407 1.06 -6.48 -22.01
N GLU A 408 0.57 -6.18 -23.21
CA GLU A 408 -0.85 -6.30 -23.55
C GLU A 408 -1.23 -7.62 -24.26
N GLY A 409 -0.34 -8.62 -24.21
CA GLY A 409 -0.47 -9.88 -24.95
C GLY A 409 -1.52 -10.86 -24.43
N SER A 410 -2.00 -10.69 -23.19
CA SER A 410 -3.06 -11.51 -22.58
C SER A 410 -3.89 -10.70 -21.59
N ASP A 411 -4.98 -11.26 -21.06
CA ASP A 411 -5.82 -10.59 -20.07
C ASP A 411 -5.06 -10.25 -18.78
N LYS A 412 -5.41 -9.11 -18.16
CA LYS A 412 -4.99 -8.82 -16.78
C LYS A 412 -5.62 -9.84 -15.83
N ILE A 413 -4.91 -10.19 -14.76
CA ILE A 413 -5.43 -11.07 -13.70
C ILE A 413 -5.25 -10.47 -12.31
N ASN A 414 -6.16 -10.86 -11.41
CA ASN A 414 -6.09 -10.54 -9.98
C ASN A 414 -5.83 -9.06 -9.70
N GLU A 415 -6.59 -8.17 -10.36
CA GLU A 415 -6.44 -6.72 -10.24
C GLU A 415 -6.80 -6.18 -8.85
N ILE A 416 -6.47 -4.90 -8.62
CA ILE A 416 -6.58 -4.24 -7.32
C ILE A 416 -7.11 -2.82 -7.50
N ALA A 417 -8.00 -2.37 -6.62
CA ALA A 417 -8.48 -0.99 -6.59
C ALA A 417 -7.54 -0.17 -5.68
N ARG A 418 -6.76 0.75 -6.26
CA ARG A 418 -5.74 1.53 -5.52
C ARG A 418 -6.29 2.89 -5.14
N ARG A 419 -6.04 3.28 -3.89
CA ARG A 419 -6.45 4.55 -3.26
C ARG A 419 -5.25 5.21 -2.58
N SER A 420 -4.10 5.19 -3.29
CA SER A 420 -2.85 5.83 -2.86
C SER A 420 -2.96 7.34 -2.87
N THR A 421 -2.27 8.03 -1.97
CA THR A 421 -2.18 9.50 -1.94
C THR A 421 -0.81 9.99 -1.41
N PRO A 422 -0.25 11.09 -1.96
CA PRO A 422 1.06 11.58 -1.55
C PRO A 422 1.04 12.32 -0.20
N TYR A 423 2.19 12.30 0.49
CA TYR A 423 2.47 13.07 1.71
C TYR A 423 3.81 13.80 1.63
N ALA A 424 3.91 14.88 2.41
CA ALA A 424 5.14 15.64 2.62
C ALA A 424 5.20 16.08 4.09
N PHE A 425 6.34 15.89 4.74
CA PHE A 425 6.59 16.27 6.13
C PHE A 425 7.56 17.45 6.22
N HIS A 426 7.56 18.14 7.37
CA HIS A 426 8.33 19.36 7.58
C HIS A 426 9.85 19.17 7.62
N ASP A 427 10.33 17.92 7.66
CA ASP A 427 11.74 17.54 7.68
C ASP A 427 12.33 17.25 6.29
N GLY A 428 11.49 17.34 5.24
CA GLY A 428 11.84 16.98 3.87
C GLY A 428 11.46 15.56 3.46
N THR A 429 10.95 14.73 4.38
CA THR A 429 10.43 13.40 4.04
C THR A 429 9.20 13.54 3.14
N VAL A 430 9.26 12.95 1.96
CA VAL A 430 8.19 12.96 0.94
C VAL A 430 7.94 11.55 0.43
N GLY A 431 6.73 11.29 -0.06
CA GLY A 431 6.44 10.11 -0.85
C GLY A 431 4.97 9.74 -0.95
N LEU A 432 4.72 8.49 -1.34
CA LEU A 432 3.38 7.95 -1.55
C LEU A 432 2.93 7.13 -0.34
N TYR A 433 1.76 7.43 0.22
CA TYR A 433 1.02 6.46 1.01
C TYR A 433 0.27 5.55 0.05
N PHE A 434 0.77 4.32 -0.13
CA PHE A 434 0.17 3.31 -0.99
C PHE A 434 -0.90 2.54 -0.22
N MET A 435 -2.12 2.56 -0.75
CA MET A 435 -3.22 1.73 -0.28
C MET A 435 -3.88 1.03 -1.47
N ALA A 436 -4.15 -0.27 -1.34
CA ALA A 436 -4.92 -1.00 -2.32
C ALA A 436 -5.85 -2.04 -1.69
N PHE A 437 -7.01 -2.20 -2.34
CA PHE A 437 -8.09 -3.12 -1.99
C PHE A 437 -8.13 -4.28 -2.98
N CYS A 438 -8.30 -5.50 -2.48
CA CYS A 438 -8.46 -6.72 -3.27
C CYS A 438 -9.34 -7.71 -2.52
N LYS A 439 -10.11 -8.53 -3.26
CA LYS A 439 -10.93 -9.60 -2.67
C LYS A 439 -10.10 -10.77 -2.16
N ASP A 440 -8.86 -10.89 -2.61
CA ASP A 440 -7.89 -11.90 -2.19
C ASP A 440 -6.66 -11.21 -1.57
N GLN A 441 -6.07 -11.74 -0.49
CA GLN A 441 -4.82 -11.18 0.02
C GLN A 441 -3.60 -11.63 -0.81
N ALA A 442 -3.63 -12.84 -1.39
CA ALA A 442 -2.50 -13.43 -2.12
C ALA A 442 -1.98 -12.57 -3.31
N PRO A 443 -2.83 -11.92 -4.15
CA PRO A 443 -2.38 -10.99 -5.20
C PRO A 443 -1.63 -9.75 -4.69
N LEU A 444 -1.90 -9.31 -3.46
CA LEU A 444 -1.18 -8.22 -2.81
C LEU A 444 0.22 -8.67 -2.41
N ARG A 445 0.31 -9.84 -1.75
CA ARG A 445 1.60 -10.48 -1.38
C ARG A 445 2.45 -10.80 -2.62
N ARG A 446 1.84 -11.30 -3.69
CA ARG A 446 2.50 -11.66 -4.96
C ARG A 446 3.13 -10.45 -5.65
N ARG A 447 2.41 -9.32 -5.78
CA ARG A 447 2.97 -8.08 -6.34
C ARG A 447 4.17 -7.60 -5.53
N LEU A 448 4.01 -7.55 -4.20
CA LEU A 448 5.08 -7.15 -3.30
C LEU A 448 6.33 -8.03 -3.45
N ARG A 449 6.19 -9.37 -3.43
CA ARG A 449 7.32 -10.29 -3.61
C ARG A 449 7.99 -10.18 -4.98
N ARG A 450 7.21 -9.93 -6.04
CA ARG A 450 7.77 -9.64 -7.38
C ARG A 450 8.59 -8.36 -7.38
N MET A 451 8.12 -7.26 -6.77
CA MET A 451 8.87 -6.00 -6.73
C MET A 451 10.27 -6.14 -6.11
N TYR A 452 10.50 -7.13 -5.24
CA TYR A 452 11.80 -7.42 -4.60
C TYR A 452 12.54 -8.62 -5.23
N GLY A 453 12.10 -9.09 -6.41
CA GLY A 453 12.76 -10.12 -7.21
C GLY A 453 12.56 -11.58 -6.77
N LEU A 454 11.77 -11.83 -5.71
CA LEU A 454 11.70 -13.14 -5.04
C LEU A 454 10.76 -14.15 -5.69
N ASP A 455 10.05 -13.75 -6.74
CA ASP A 455 8.83 -14.41 -7.21
C ASP A 455 8.74 -14.51 -8.75
N ASP A 456 9.70 -13.93 -9.47
CA ASP A 456 9.69 -13.80 -10.93
C ASP A 456 10.61 -14.83 -11.62
N ALA A 457 10.32 -15.16 -12.88
CA ALA A 457 11.11 -16.11 -13.67
C ALA A 457 12.55 -15.63 -13.96
N ASN A 458 12.80 -14.31 -13.86
CA ASN A 458 14.10 -13.70 -14.16
C ASN A 458 14.89 -13.23 -12.92
N GLY A 459 14.30 -13.26 -11.71
CA GLY A 459 14.95 -12.78 -10.47
C GLY A 459 15.27 -11.28 -10.46
N VAL A 460 14.68 -10.49 -11.36
CA VAL A 460 14.90 -9.03 -11.46
C VAL A 460 14.08 -8.31 -10.38
N ARG A 461 14.67 -7.26 -9.79
CA ARG A 461 14.02 -6.35 -8.85
C ARG A 461 13.41 -5.14 -9.58
N ASP A 462 12.31 -4.61 -9.06
CA ASP A 462 11.66 -3.41 -9.59
C ASP A 462 12.55 -2.17 -9.37
N ALA A 463 12.91 -1.49 -10.46
CA ALA A 463 13.78 -0.32 -10.43
C ALA A 463 13.22 0.85 -9.61
N ILE A 464 11.89 0.94 -9.42
CA ILE A 464 11.31 1.97 -8.54
C ILE A 464 11.78 1.79 -7.09
N THR A 465 12.14 0.56 -6.68
CA THR A 465 12.63 0.28 -5.32
C THR A 465 14.02 0.85 -5.04
N ASP A 466 14.75 1.30 -6.06
CA ASP A 466 15.99 2.06 -5.81
C ASP A 466 15.74 3.52 -5.42
N PHE A 467 14.62 4.10 -5.87
CA PHE A 467 14.22 5.50 -5.64
C PHE A 467 13.08 5.65 -4.63
N SER A 468 12.44 4.56 -4.21
CA SER A 468 11.27 4.57 -3.33
C SER A 468 11.24 3.32 -2.46
N ASN A 469 11.18 3.46 -1.13
CA ASN A 469 11.20 2.32 -0.19
C ASN A 469 10.12 2.48 0.90
N PRO A 470 9.37 1.43 1.28
CA PRO A 470 8.31 1.54 2.28
C PRO A 470 8.89 1.48 3.69
N ALA A 471 8.81 2.60 4.40
CA ALA A 471 9.26 2.72 5.80
C ALA A 471 8.33 2.01 6.79
N SER A 472 7.14 1.60 6.34
CA SER A 472 6.17 0.79 7.06
C SER A 472 5.24 0.07 6.09
N GLY A 473 4.82 -1.15 6.44
CA GLY A 473 3.88 -1.99 5.69
C GLY A 473 3.03 -2.86 6.60
N SER A 474 1.74 -2.99 6.27
CA SER A 474 0.76 -3.80 7.01
C SER A 474 -0.29 -4.38 6.05
N PHE A 475 -0.92 -5.48 6.45
CA PHE A 475 -2.19 -5.94 5.87
C PHE A 475 -3.34 -5.73 6.85
N TYR A 476 -4.50 -5.36 6.35
CA TYR A 476 -5.74 -5.31 7.13
C TYR A 476 -6.86 -6.00 6.34
N PHE A 477 -7.97 -6.23 7.02
CA PHE A 477 -9.24 -6.56 6.37
C PHE A 477 -10.28 -5.51 6.76
N ALA A 478 -11.01 -4.98 5.79
CA ALA A 478 -12.18 -4.14 6.01
C ALA A 478 -13.43 -5.03 5.86
N PRO A 479 -14.15 -5.37 6.95
CA PRO A 479 -15.36 -6.17 6.87
C PRO A 479 -16.49 -5.44 6.13
N SER A 480 -17.56 -6.18 5.81
CA SER A 480 -18.83 -5.59 5.38
C SER A 480 -19.43 -4.66 6.44
N THR A 481 -20.41 -3.84 6.03
CA THR A 481 -21.12 -2.93 6.92
C THR A 481 -21.90 -3.70 7.97
N GLU A 482 -22.48 -4.84 7.59
CA GLU A 482 -23.26 -5.72 8.45
C GLU A 482 -22.37 -6.44 9.47
N THR A 483 -21.17 -6.89 9.08
CA THR A 483 -20.17 -7.42 10.03
C THR A 483 -19.63 -6.32 10.93
N LEU A 484 -19.48 -5.07 10.45
CA LEU A 484 -19.16 -3.92 11.31
C LEU A 484 -20.27 -3.62 12.33
N ASP A 485 -21.53 -3.64 11.94
CA ASP A 485 -22.68 -3.42 12.84
C ASP A 485 -22.74 -4.50 13.93
N ALA A 486 -22.47 -5.76 13.58
CA ALA A 486 -22.36 -6.85 14.54
C ALA A 486 -21.17 -6.68 15.53
N ILE A 487 -20.09 -6.01 15.11
CA ILE A 487 -18.91 -5.72 15.94
C ILE A 487 -19.14 -4.51 16.86
N THR A 488 -19.81 -3.46 16.38
CA THR A 488 -20.00 -2.21 17.14
C THR A 488 -21.22 -2.19 18.06
N GLY A 489 -22.25 -2.99 17.74
CA GLY A 489 -23.60 -2.84 18.30
C GLY A 489 -24.39 -1.71 17.66
#